data_AF-A0A7Y4VVZ2-F1
#
_entry.id   AF-A0A7Y4VVZ2-F1
#
_cell.length_a   1.000
_cell.length_b   1.000
_cell.length_c   1.000
_cell.angle_alpha   90.00
_cell.angle_beta   90.00
_cell.angle_gamma   90.00
#
_symmetry.space_group_name_H-M   'P 1'
#
loop_
_entity.id
_entity.type
_entity.pdbx_description
1 polymer ?
#
loop_
_entity_poly.entity_id
_entity_poly.type
_entity_poly.pdbx_seq_one_letter_code
_entity_poly.pdbx_strand_id
1 'polypeptide(L)'
;MTNSRAGFTIIELLTVVAIVGVLATIVGLKSVQSRDKALRAGMVADLRTLVSSQEGFFSANRDYAGRIGPREIPGAAGRGTAALGVSPGNAVTLRYRSASGWSATVTNSRLSAPPRTCGIFMGQASWSPNRAVTKEGVPACY
;
A
#
# COMPACT_ATOMS: atom_id res chain seq x y z
N MET A 1 39.36 13.09 48.85
CA MET A 1 38.69 13.59 47.63
C MET A 1 37.22 13.21 47.71
N THR A 2 36.39 14.00 48.40
CA THR A 2 34.96 13.74 48.53
C THR A 2 34.23 14.40 47.38
N ASN A 3 33.65 13.57 46.51
CA ASN A 3 32.94 13.96 45.30
C ASN A 3 31.60 14.60 45.69
N SER A 4 31.46 15.92 45.53
CA SER A 4 30.20 16.63 45.69
C SER A 4 29.23 16.20 44.59
N ARG A 5 28.30 15.29 44.90
CA ARG A 5 27.19 14.98 43.98
C ARG A 5 26.19 16.12 44.05
N ALA A 6 26.28 17.06 43.12
CA ALA A 6 25.20 18.02 42.87
C ALA A 6 23.98 17.23 42.36
N GLY A 7 22.91 17.20 43.16
CA GLY A 7 21.63 16.63 42.76
C GLY A 7 20.87 17.60 41.85
N PHE A 8 20.12 17.06 40.90
CA PHE A 8 19.19 17.84 40.07
C PHE A 8 18.10 18.45 40.95
N THR A 9 17.72 19.69 40.68
CA THR A 9 16.59 20.32 41.37
C THR A 9 15.27 19.74 40.86
N ILE A 10 14.25 19.66 41.73
CA ILE A 10 12.90 19.20 41.32
C ILE A 10 12.35 20.08 40.19
N ILE A 11 12.62 21.39 40.22
CA ILE A 11 12.13 22.32 39.20
C ILE A 11 12.79 22.12 37.83
N GLU A 12 14.09 21.79 37.79
CA GLU A 12 14.76 21.40 36.55
C GLU A 12 14.15 20.12 35.98
N LEU A 13 13.90 19.12 36.82
CA LEU A 13 13.32 17.87 36.34
C LEU A 13 11.86 18.06 35.86
N LEU A 14 11.10 18.93 36.53
CA LEU A 14 9.71 19.23 36.21
C LEU A 14 9.58 19.99 34.88
N THR A 15 10.43 20.98 34.64
CA THR A 15 10.43 21.73 33.36
C THR A 15 10.85 20.85 32.18
N VAL A 16 11.80 19.93 32.37
CA VAL A 16 12.21 18.96 31.33
C VAL A 16 11.06 18.03 30.97
N VAL A 17 10.37 17.45 31.96
CA VAL A 17 9.22 16.55 31.69
C VAL A 17 8.08 17.31 31.03
N ALA A 18 7.84 18.58 31.40
CA ALA A 18 6.84 19.43 30.76
C ALA A 18 7.16 19.68 29.28
N ILE A 19 8.41 20.04 28.94
CA ILE A 19 8.84 20.28 27.56
C ILE A 19 8.75 19.00 26.72
N VAL A 20 9.25 17.87 27.24
CA VAL A 20 9.17 16.57 26.54
C VAL A 20 7.72 16.14 26.33
N GLY A 21 6.83 16.39 27.30
CA GLY A 21 5.40 16.11 27.17
C GLY A 21 4.74 16.86 26.02
N VAL A 22 5.01 18.17 25.88
CA VAL A 22 4.51 18.97 24.75
C VAL A 22 5.07 18.46 23.43
N LEU A 23 6.37 18.20 23.35
CA LEU A 23 7.00 17.69 22.12
C LEU A 23 6.45 16.32 21.70
N ALA A 24 6.21 15.42 22.66
CA ALA A 24 5.70 14.08 22.39
C ALA A 24 4.32 14.10 21.71
N THR A 25 3.43 15.02 22.12
CA THR A 25 2.09 15.14 21.53
C THR A 25 2.14 15.58 20.06
N ILE A 26 2.98 16.56 19.70
CA ILE A 26 3.11 17.06 18.32
C ILE A 26 3.69 15.99 17.39
N VAL A 27 4.73 15.29 17.86
CA VAL A 27 5.39 14.22 17.09
C VAL A 27 4.43 13.06 16.81
N GLY A 28 3.61 12.70 17.81
CA GLY A 28 2.60 11.63 17.68
C GLY A 28 1.67 11.85 16.48
N LEU A 29 1.09 13.04 16.36
CA LEU A 29 0.12 13.37 15.29
C LEU A 29 0.73 13.31 13.89
N LYS A 30 1.95 13.84 13.71
CA LYS A 30 2.64 13.87 12.42
C LYS A 30 3.05 12.47 11.95
N SER A 31 3.40 11.58 12.87
CA SER A 31 3.84 10.22 12.55
C SER A 31 2.73 9.36 11.93
N VAL A 32 1.48 9.54 12.36
CA VAL A 32 0.32 8.77 11.86
C VAL A 32 -0.02 9.14 10.42
N GLN A 33 -0.09 10.43 10.10
CA GLN A 33 -0.39 10.91 8.74
C GLN A 33 0.71 10.54 7.74
N SER A 34 1.98 10.63 8.17
CA SER A 34 3.12 10.24 7.34
C SER A 34 3.13 8.73 7.06
N ARG A 35 2.77 7.90 8.04
CA ARG A 35 2.63 6.46 7.87
C ARG A 35 1.52 6.11 6.89
N ASP A 36 0.34 6.70 7.04
CA ASP A 36 -0.78 6.46 6.14
C ASP A 36 -0.45 6.85 4.69
N LYS A 37 0.28 7.95 4.48
CA LYS A 37 0.76 8.35 3.15
C LYS A 37 1.73 7.33 2.56
N ALA A 38 2.67 6.82 3.35
CA ALA A 38 3.61 5.80 2.91
C ALA A 38 2.92 4.47 2.56
N LEU A 39 1.95 4.04 3.38
CA LEU A 39 1.14 2.86 3.11
C LEU A 39 0.34 3.00 1.81
N ARG A 40 -0.28 4.17 1.57
CA ARG A 40 -0.97 4.47 0.29
C ARG A 40 -0.02 4.46 -0.91
N ALA A 41 1.18 5.02 -0.75
CA ALA A 41 2.20 4.95 -1.80
C ALA A 41 2.62 3.50 -2.10
N GLY A 42 2.77 2.67 -1.06
CA GLY A 42 3.05 1.24 -1.21
C GLY A 42 1.93 0.48 -1.93
N MET A 43 0.67 0.75 -1.59
CA MET A 43 -0.49 0.20 -2.31
C MET A 43 -0.47 0.55 -3.81
N VAL A 44 -0.23 1.82 -4.15
CA VAL A 44 -0.12 2.26 -5.55
C VAL A 44 1.08 1.63 -6.25
N ALA A 45 2.20 1.45 -5.54
CA ALA A 45 3.39 0.79 -6.08
C ALA A 45 3.13 -0.69 -6.38
N ASP A 46 2.48 -1.43 -5.48
CA ASP A 46 2.10 -2.83 -5.69
C ASP A 46 1.18 -2.98 -6.92
N LEU A 47 0.22 -2.06 -7.10
CA LEU A 47 -0.64 -2.07 -8.29
C LEU A 47 0.13 -1.80 -9.59
N ARG A 48 1.14 -0.92 -9.58
CA ARG A 48 2.01 -0.69 -10.75
C ARG A 48 2.88 -1.90 -11.06
N THR A 49 3.45 -2.53 -10.03
CA THR A 49 4.20 -3.78 -10.19
C THR A 49 3.32 -4.90 -10.73
N LEU A 50 2.05 -4.96 -10.28
CA LEU A 50 1.08 -5.90 -10.82
C LEU A 50 0.81 -5.67 -12.31
N VAL A 51 0.73 -4.43 -12.78
CA VAL A 51 0.62 -4.15 -14.23
C VAL A 51 1.81 -4.75 -14.97
N SER A 52 3.04 -4.43 -14.56
CA SER A 52 4.24 -4.99 -15.20
C SER A 52 4.27 -6.52 -15.19
N SER A 53 3.83 -7.14 -14.09
CA SER A 53 3.73 -8.60 -13.96
C SER A 53 2.68 -9.21 -14.90
N GLN A 54 1.52 -8.57 -15.03
CA GLN A 54 0.45 -8.99 -15.92
C GLN A 54 0.83 -8.84 -17.40
N GLU A 55 1.51 -7.75 -17.77
CA GLU A 55 2.02 -7.58 -19.13
C GLU A 55 3.11 -8.60 -19.47
N GLY A 56 4.00 -8.92 -18.53
CA GLY A 56 4.96 -10.00 -18.68
C GLY A 56 4.28 -11.35 -18.88
N PHE A 57 3.29 -11.66 -18.04
CA PHE A 57 2.48 -12.88 -18.15
C PHE A 57 1.77 -12.95 -19.51
N PHE A 58 1.17 -11.86 -19.97
CA PHE A 58 0.49 -11.77 -21.26
C PHE A 58 1.45 -12.02 -22.43
N SER A 59 2.66 -11.45 -22.39
CA SER A 59 3.66 -11.67 -23.44
C SER A 59 4.04 -13.15 -23.59
N ALA A 60 4.02 -13.92 -22.51
CA ALA A 60 4.37 -15.35 -22.54
C ALA A 60 3.16 -16.25 -22.83
N ASN A 61 1.96 -15.88 -22.36
CA ASN A 61 0.79 -16.76 -22.33
C ASN A 61 -0.34 -16.34 -23.27
N ARG A 62 -0.25 -15.16 -23.90
CA ARG A 62 -1.30 -14.50 -24.70
C ARG A 62 -2.65 -14.33 -23.98
N ASP A 63 -2.60 -14.29 -22.66
CA ASP A 63 -3.75 -14.10 -21.79
C ASP A 63 -3.29 -13.47 -20.48
N TYR A 64 -4.19 -12.87 -19.72
CA TYR A 64 -3.91 -12.34 -18.40
C TYR A 64 -4.14 -13.39 -17.31
N ALA A 65 -3.32 -13.33 -16.27
CA ALA A 65 -3.46 -14.23 -15.14
C ALA A 65 -4.70 -13.85 -14.32
N GLY A 66 -5.42 -14.83 -13.78
CA GLY A 66 -6.55 -14.58 -12.89
C GLY A 66 -6.21 -14.70 -11.42
N ARG A 67 -4.96 -15.07 -11.10
CA ARG A 67 -4.44 -15.21 -9.75
C ARG A 67 -3.09 -14.50 -9.63
N ILE A 68 -2.72 -14.19 -8.39
CA ILE A 68 -1.38 -13.70 -8.02
C ILE A 68 -0.74 -14.68 -7.06
N GLY A 69 0.59 -14.80 -7.12
CA GLY A 69 1.34 -15.70 -6.27
C GLY A 69 2.83 -15.36 -6.25
N PRO A 70 3.63 -16.10 -5.45
CA PRO A 70 5.08 -15.85 -5.33
C PRO A 70 5.87 -16.25 -6.60
N ARG A 71 5.25 -17.02 -7.49
CA ARG A 71 5.85 -17.51 -8.74
C ARG A 71 4.81 -17.48 -9.85
N GLU A 72 5.30 -17.36 -11.07
CA GLU A 72 4.46 -17.46 -12.25
C GLU A 72 4.04 -18.92 -12.48
N ILE A 73 2.76 -19.12 -12.80
CA ILE A 73 2.22 -20.41 -13.21
C ILE A 73 1.47 -20.17 -14.53
N PRO A 74 1.96 -20.72 -15.65
CA PRO A 74 1.29 -20.59 -16.94
C PRO A 74 -0.16 -21.07 -16.90
N GLY A 75 -1.01 -20.44 -17.71
CA GLY A 75 -2.42 -20.82 -17.81
C GLY A 75 -3.24 -19.81 -18.60
N ALA A 76 -4.30 -20.29 -19.22
CA ALA A 76 -5.22 -19.48 -20.02
C ALA A 76 -6.61 -19.38 -19.35
N ALA A 77 -7.45 -18.52 -19.90
CA ALA A 77 -8.77 -18.13 -19.42
C ALA A 77 -8.78 -17.76 -17.92
N GLY A 78 -7.78 -16.99 -17.48
CA GLY A 78 -7.64 -16.57 -16.08
C GLY A 78 -7.23 -17.69 -15.10
N ARG A 79 -6.83 -18.88 -15.59
CA ARG A 79 -6.36 -19.98 -14.73
C ARG A 79 -4.88 -19.87 -14.36
N GLY A 80 -4.14 -18.98 -15.02
CA GLY A 80 -2.74 -18.67 -14.73
C GLY A 80 -2.55 -17.81 -13.47
N THR A 81 -1.31 -17.80 -12.98
CA THR A 81 -0.89 -17.02 -11.82
C THR A 81 0.27 -16.10 -12.20
N ALA A 82 0.12 -14.80 -11.96
CA ALA A 82 1.17 -13.81 -12.13
C ALA A 82 2.03 -13.71 -10.87
N ALA A 83 3.36 -13.60 -11.04
CA ALA A 83 4.28 -13.44 -9.92
C ALA A 83 4.17 -12.03 -9.35
N LEU A 84 3.84 -11.90 -8.07
CA LEU A 84 3.76 -10.60 -7.39
C LEU A 84 4.23 -10.72 -5.93
N GLY A 85 5.21 -9.90 -5.57
CA GLY A 85 5.54 -9.63 -4.17
C GLY A 85 4.64 -8.52 -3.63
N VAL A 86 3.76 -8.83 -2.69
CA VAL A 86 2.84 -7.85 -2.09
C VAL A 86 3.47 -7.24 -0.84
N SER A 87 3.38 -5.92 -0.70
CA SER A 87 3.93 -5.22 0.46
C SER A 87 3.23 -5.63 1.77
N PRO A 88 3.91 -5.62 2.93
CA PRO A 88 3.32 -6.07 4.18
C PRO A 88 2.03 -5.34 4.57
N GLY A 89 0.97 -6.12 4.81
CA GLY A 89 -0.35 -5.59 5.19
C GLY A 89 -1.23 -5.16 4.01
N ASN A 90 -0.73 -5.20 2.78
CA ASN A 90 -1.55 -5.04 1.59
C ASN A 90 -2.24 -6.38 1.25
N ALA A 91 -3.52 -6.30 0.90
CA ALA A 91 -4.30 -7.41 0.37
C ALA A 91 -4.77 -7.05 -1.04
N VAL A 92 -4.19 -7.70 -2.05
CA VAL A 92 -4.52 -7.49 -3.46
C VAL A 92 -5.56 -8.50 -3.90
N THR A 93 -6.66 -8.02 -4.46
CA THR A 93 -7.70 -8.82 -5.09
C THR A 93 -7.67 -8.58 -6.59
N LEU A 94 -7.37 -9.62 -7.35
CA LEU A 94 -7.37 -9.60 -8.80
C LEU A 94 -8.68 -10.17 -9.33
N ARG A 95 -9.24 -9.52 -10.35
CA ARG A 95 -10.42 -9.97 -11.06
C ARG A 95 -10.13 -9.99 -12.56
N TYR A 96 -9.88 -11.20 -13.05
CA TYR A 96 -9.83 -11.48 -14.48
C TYR A 96 -11.16 -11.13 -15.15
N ARG A 97 -11.10 -10.55 -16.35
CA ARG A 97 -12.29 -10.25 -17.18
C ARG A 97 -12.26 -11.05 -18.46
N SER A 98 -11.16 -10.92 -19.21
CA SER A 98 -10.92 -11.65 -20.45
C SER A 98 -9.44 -11.53 -20.83
N ALA A 99 -9.06 -12.14 -21.96
CA ALA A 99 -7.72 -11.97 -22.52
C ALA A 99 -7.39 -10.51 -22.88
N SER A 100 -8.36 -9.60 -22.96
CA SER A 100 -8.12 -8.17 -23.21
C SER A 100 -8.07 -7.31 -21.93
N GLY A 101 -8.18 -7.91 -20.74
CA GLY A 101 -7.88 -7.17 -19.52
C GLY A 101 -8.47 -7.71 -18.23
N TRP A 102 -8.27 -6.92 -17.18
CA TRP A 102 -8.49 -7.30 -15.79
C TRP A 102 -8.66 -6.04 -14.92
N SER A 103 -9.12 -6.23 -13.69
CA SER A 103 -9.19 -5.18 -12.68
C SER A 103 -8.61 -5.70 -11.37
N ALA A 104 -7.94 -4.85 -10.61
CA ALA A 104 -7.47 -5.21 -9.28
C ALA A 104 -7.75 -4.11 -8.26
N THR A 105 -7.92 -4.52 -7.01
CA THR A 105 -8.02 -3.64 -5.86
C THR A 105 -7.03 -4.07 -4.80
N VAL A 106 -6.44 -3.11 -4.11
CA VAL A 106 -5.60 -3.33 -2.94
C VAL A 106 -6.22 -2.65 -1.73
N THR A 107 -6.23 -3.33 -0.60
CA THR A 107 -6.62 -2.78 0.69
C THR A 107 -5.47 -2.92 1.69
N ASN A 108 -5.39 -2.02 2.66
CA ASN A 108 -4.43 -2.15 3.76
C ASN A 108 -5.12 -1.90 5.11
N SER A 109 -5.13 -2.92 5.97
CA SER A 109 -5.78 -2.87 7.29
C SER A 109 -5.06 -1.99 8.31
N ARG A 110 -3.82 -1.58 8.02
CA ARG A 110 -2.98 -0.73 8.88
C ARG A 110 -3.25 0.77 8.70
N LEU A 111 -4.08 1.15 7.72
CA LEU A 111 -4.46 2.55 7.51
C LEU A 111 -5.41 3.05 8.58
N SER A 112 -5.03 4.14 9.24
CA SER A 112 -5.88 4.75 10.28
C SER A 112 -7.06 5.50 9.67
N ALA A 113 -6.88 6.16 8.52
CA ALA A 113 -7.90 6.99 7.87
C ALA A 113 -8.17 6.60 6.39
N PRO A 114 -9.38 6.86 5.85
CA PRO A 114 -9.67 6.73 4.41
C PRO A 114 -8.81 7.68 3.55
N PRO A 115 -8.59 7.39 2.25
CA PRO A 115 -9.10 6.26 1.44
C PRO A 115 -8.35 4.93 1.66
N ARG A 116 -9.06 3.85 2.03
CA ARG A 116 -8.45 2.56 2.43
C ARG A 116 -8.29 1.56 1.29
N THR A 117 -8.81 1.88 0.11
CA THR A 117 -8.76 1.01 -1.05
C THR A 117 -8.12 1.76 -2.20
N CYS A 118 -7.26 1.10 -2.97
CA CYS A 118 -6.82 1.61 -4.26
C CYS A 118 -7.17 0.59 -5.33
N GLY A 119 -7.49 1.06 -6.53
CA GLY A 119 -7.89 0.21 -7.64
C GLY A 119 -7.19 0.60 -8.93
N ILE A 120 -7.14 -0.36 -9.85
CA ILE A 120 -6.65 -0.21 -11.21
C ILE A 120 -7.44 -1.14 -12.13
N PHE A 121 -7.54 -0.79 -13.40
CA PHE A 121 -8.03 -1.68 -14.45
C PHE A 121 -7.19 -1.54 -15.72
N MET A 122 -7.17 -2.62 -16.50
CA MET A 122 -6.67 -2.71 -17.87
C MET A 122 -7.83 -3.18 -18.75
N GLY A 123 -7.95 -2.64 -19.96
CA GLY A 123 -9.06 -2.84 -20.88
C GLY A 123 -10.20 -1.82 -20.70
N GLN A 124 -11.44 -2.30 -20.72
CA GLN A 124 -12.60 -1.43 -20.85
C GLN A 124 -12.89 -0.61 -19.58
N ALA A 125 -13.29 0.66 -19.74
CA ALA A 125 -13.63 1.55 -18.63
C ALA A 125 -14.74 1.02 -17.70
N SER A 126 -15.65 0.17 -18.22
CA SER A 126 -16.70 -0.50 -17.43
C SER A 126 -16.16 -1.51 -16.41
N TRP A 127 -14.89 -1.91 -16.54
CA TRP A 127 -14.21 -2.79 -15.59
C TRP A 127 -13.54 -2.05 -14.44
N SER A 128 -13.58 -0.72 -14.47
CA SER A 128 -13.09 0.10 -13.37
C SER A 128 -13.70 -0.35 -12.03
N PRO A 129 -12.88 -0.59 -11.00
CA PRO A 129 -13.39 -1.06 -9.70
C PRO A 129 -14.13 0.03 -8.93
N ASN A 130 -13.95 1.31 -9.29
CA ASN A 130 -14.58 2.45 -8.63
C ASN A 130 -14.55 3.70 -9.51
N ARG A 131 -15.54 4.60 -9.34
CA ARG A 131 -15.60 5.90 -10.03
C ARG A 131 -14.34 6.77 -9.91
N ALA A 132 -13.54 6.59 -8.85
CA ALA A 132 -12.28 7.31 -8.67
C ALA A 132 -11.17 6.85 -9.64
N VAL A 133 -11.26 5.62 -10.16
CA VAL A 133 -10.32 5.05 -11.13
C VAL A 133 -10.86 5.34 -12.53
N THR A 134 -10.43 6.46 -13.09
CA THR A 134 -11.01 7.03 -14.33
C THR A 134 -10.21 6.69 -15.60
N LYS A 135 -8.95 6.28 -15.45
CA LYS A 135 -8.04 5.99 -16.56
C LYS A 135 -7.49 4.58 -16.45
N GLU A 136 -7.42 3.91 -17.59
CA GLU A 136 -6.77 2.61 -17.73
C GLU A 136 -5.29 2.71 -17.33
N GLY A 137 -4.78 1.69 -16.63
CA GLY A 137 -3.37 1.63 -16.22
C GLY A 137 -2.96 2.65 -15.15
N VAL A 138 -3.88 3.51 -14.69
CA VAL A 138 -3.60 4.54 -13.68
C VAL A 138 -4.26 4.16 -12.36
N PRO A 139 -3.49 3.77 -11.32
CA PRO A 139 -4.06 3.48 -10.02
C PRO A 139 -4.65 4.73 -9.36
N ALA A 140 -5.79 4.58 -8.68
CA ALA A 140 -6.37 5.62 -7.84
C ALA A 140 -6.93 5.04 -6.53
N CYS A 141 -6.89 5.83 -5.45
CA CYS A 141 -7.37 5.44 -4.13
C CYS A 141 -8.71 6.10 -3.78
N TYR A 142 -9.57 5.36 -3.08
CA TYR A 142 -10.91 5.76 -2.65
C TYR A 142 -11.31 5.16 -1.29
#